data_AF-A0A972W2W9-F1
#
_entry.id   AF-A0A972W2W9-F1
#
_cell.length_a   1.000
_cell.length_b   1.000
_cell.length_c   1.000
_cell.angle_alpha   90.00
_cell.angle_beta   90.00
_cell.angle_gamma   90.00
#
_symmetry.space_group_name_H-M   'P 1'
#
loop_
_entity.id
_entity.type
_entity.pdbx_description
1 polymer ?
#
loop_
_entity_poly.entity_id
_entity_poly.type
_entity_poly.pdbx_seq_one_letter_code
_entity_poly.pdbx_strand_id
1 'polypeptide(L)'
;MKKIFILLFSPLILLSCSKKEVKIPMLAEKGIQEINNHSEVWIFFEVKNNDTIANINRKNTISTTHWIFNIDKKLSLKTIIPSIITLQDKHANSIHSKEGMHDYFSYSDTISKKLSFLEFGEVIFKTDSILSKYYIKTNSANYLNFYNINLTFNPNNVWINDAKME
;
A
#
# COMPACT_ATOMS: atom_id res chain seq x y z
N MET A 1 53.41 26.86 -30.42
CA MET A 1 53.07 27.57 -29.17
C MET A 1 51.59 27.39 -28.89
N LYS A 2 51.28 26.95 -27.67
CA LYS A 2 49.96 26.54 -27.16
C LYS A 2 48.93 27.68 -27.24
N LYS A 3 47.74 27.43 -27.81
CA LYS A 3 46.52 28.19 -27.50
C LYS A 3 45.34 27.24 -27.37
N ILE A 4 45.31 26.61 -26.19
CA ILE A 4 44.14 26.44 -25.33
C ILE A 4 42.82 26.27 -26.09
N PHE A 5 42.49 25.00 -26.39
CA PHE A 5 41.11 24.55 -26.53
C PHE A 5 40.42 24.83 -25.19
N ILE A 6 39.70 25.95 -25.09
CA ILE A 6 38.67 26.12 -24.07
C ILE A 6 37.50 25.26 -24.51
N LEU A 7 37.68 23.94 -24.33
CA LEU A 7 36.60 23.00 -24.17
C LEU A 7 35.96 23.41 -22.85
N LEU A 8 35.05 24.39 -22.92
CA LEU A 8 34.20 24.80 -21.83
C LEU A 8 33.32 23.58 -21.57
N PHE A 9 33.88 22.71 -20.71
CA PHE A 9 33.20 21.76 -19.87
C PHE A 9 31.97 22.48 -19.31
N SER A 10 30.87 22.43 -20.04
CA SER A 10 29.56 22.50 -19.43
C SER A 10 29.54 21.28 -18.53
N PRO A 11 29.62 21.42 -17.19
CA PRO A 11 29.34 20.28 -16.36
C PRO A 11 27.87 20.01 -16.63
N LEU A 12 27.59 18.97 -17.41
CA LEU A 12 26.30 18.32 -17.45
C LEU A 12 25.90 18.21 -15.98
N ILE A 13 24.94 19.04 -15.58
CA ILE A 13 24.37 18.98 -14.25
C ILE A 13 23.74 17.60 -14.18
N LEU A 14 24.50 16.64 -13.64
CA LEU A 14 24.02 15.33 -13.27
C LEU A 14 23.03 15.59 -12.16
N LEU A 15 21.79 15.94 -12.53
CA LEU A 15 20.65 15.92 -11.64
C LEU A 15 20.64 14.50 -11.07
N SER A 16 21.13 14.34 -9.85
CA SER A 16 21.07 13.06 -9.16
C SER A 16 19.59 12.79 -8.93
N CYS A 17 18.97 12.04 -9.83
CA CYS A 17 17.65 11.48 -9.60
C CYS A 17 17.83 10.53 -8.41
N SER A 18 17.40 10.97 -7.23
CA SER A 18 17.37 10.11 -6.04
C SER A 18 16.31 9.05 -6.30
N LYS A 19 16.72 7.94 -6.92
CA LYS A 19 15.85 6.80 -7.19
C LYS A 19 15.39 6.23 -5.85
N LYS A 20 14.17 6.59 -5.45
CA LYS A 20 13.48 5.92 -4.35
C LYS A 20 12.83 4.66 -4.92
N GLU A 21 13.17 3.51 -4.34
CA GLU A 21 12.64 2.20 -4.71
C GLU A 21 11.63 1.75 -3.66
N VAL A 22 10.53 1.12 -4.10
CA VAL A 22 9.57 0.44 -3.23
C VAL A 22 9.70 -1.06 -3.44
N LYS A 23 9.93 -1.80 -2.35
CA LYS A 23 9.95 -3.26 -2.39
C LYS A 23 8.54 -3.80 -2.17
N ILE A 24 7.86 -4.18 -3.24
CA ILE A 24 6.49 -4.72 -3.16
C ILE A 24 6.43 -6.12 -2.52
N PRO A 25 5.30 -6.49 -1.90
CA PRO A 25 5.04 -7.86 -1.44
C PRO A 25 5.04 -8.86 -2.59
N MET A 26 5.21 -10.15 -2.26
CA MET A 26 5.24 -11.25 -3.22
C MET A 26 4.23 -12.31 -2.78
N LEU A 27 3.35 -12.73 -3.68
CA LEU A 27 2.28 -13.70 -3.40
C LEU A 27 2.23 -14.76 -4.49
N ALA A 28 2.07 -16.01 -4.08
CA ALA A 28 1.85 -17.14 -4.99
C ALA A 28 0.37 -17.26 -5.36
N GLU A 29 -0.22 -16.17 -5.85
CA GLU A 29 -1.63 -16.06 -6.21
C GLU A 29 -1.81 -15.14 -7.42
N LYS A 30 -2.70 -15.51 -8.34
CA LYS A 30 -2.93 -14.71 -9.54
C LYS A 30 -3.78 -13.49 -9.22
N GLY A 31 -3.39 -12.34 -9.76
CA GLY A 31 -4.12 -11.08 -9.57
C GLY A 31 -4.52 -10.43 -10.88
N ILE A 32 -5.18 -9.28 -10.77
CA ILE A 32 -5.52 -8.42 -11.90
C ILE A 32 -4.22 -7.91 -12.51
N GLN A 33 -4.09 -7.98 -13.84
CA GLN A 33 -2.83 -7.66 -14.52
C GLN A 33 -2.78 -6.23 -15.05
N GLU A 34 -3.94 -5.65 -15.36
CA GLU A 34 -4.03 -4.33 -15.99
C GLU A 34 -5.19 -3.55 -15.38
N ILE A 35 -4.92 -2.31 -15.02
CA ILE A 35 -5.89 -1.34 -14.54
C ILE A 35 -5.69 -0.09 -15.37
N ASN A 36 -6.74 0.35 -16.07
CA ASN A 36 -6.71 1.59 -16.84
C ASN A 36 -7.17 2.75 -15.96
N ASN A 37 -6.84 4.00 -16.35
CA ASN A 37 -7.27 5.20 -15.64
C ASN A 37 -6.96 5.16 -14.13
N HIS A 38 -5.68 5.03 -13.77
CA HIS A 38 -5.25 4.94 -12.38
C HIS A 38 -4.23 6.02 -11.98
N SER A 39 -4.21 6.33 -10.69
CA SER A 39 -3.16 7.10 -10.01
C SER A 39 -2.33 6.16 -9.13
N GLU A 40 -1.06 6.49 -8.97
CA GLU A 40 -0.13 5.72 -8.13
C GLU A 40 0.03 6.35 -6.74
N VAL A 41 -0.24 5.55 -5.71
CA VAL A 41 0.02 5.84 -4.31
C VAL A 41 1.26 5.04 -3.88
N TRP A 42 2.40 5.72 -3.77
CA TRP A 42 3.66 5.14 -3.30
C TRP A 42 3.83 5.39 -1.80
N ILE A 43 4.03 4.30 -1.05
CA ILE A 43 4.32 4.32 0.39
C ILE A 43 5.72 3.74 0.60
N PHE A 44 6.70 4.62 0.75
CA PHE A 44 8.11 4.27 0.88
C PHE A 44 8.48 3.99 2.34
N PHE A 45 9.32 2.97 2.53
CA PHE A 45 9.99 2.73 3.80
C PHE A 45 11.17 3.70 3.96
N GLU A 46 11.15 4.48 5.03
CA GLU A 46 12.28 5.34 5.44
C GLU A 46 12.60 5.10 6.92
N VAL A 47 13.88 5.23 7.29
CA VAL A 47 14.31 5.24 8.69
C VAL A 47 14.81 6.64 9.02
N LYS A 48 14.25 7.25 10.06
CA LYS A 48 14.67 8.57 10.55
C LYS A 48 14.73 8.53 12.07
N ASN A 49 15.83 8.97 12.66
CA ASN A 49 16.03 9.00 14.11
C ASN A 49 15.75 7.64 14.78
N ASN A 50 16.17 6.54 14.15
CA ASN A 50 15.95 5.17 14.61
C ASN A 50 14.47 4.73 14.66
N ASP A 51 13.57 5.47 14.01
CA ASP A 51 12.16 5.11 13.86
C ASP A 51 11.81 4.81 12.39
N THR A 52 10.83 3.92 12.20
CA THR A 52 10.32 3.52 10.88
C THR A 52 9.20 4.45 10.44
N ILE A 53 9.37 5.09 9.28
CA ILE A 53 8.42 6.06 8.74
C ILE A 53 7.89 5.56 7.39
N ALA A 54 6.57 5.67 7.22
CA ALA A 54 5.91 5.54 5.93
C ALA A 54 5.88 6.91 5.22
N ASN A 55 6.74 7.11 4.22
CA ASN A 55 6.74 8.33 3.41
C ASN A 55 5.78 8.15 2.23
N ILE A 56 4.80 9.05 2.09
CA ILE A 56 3.70 8.91 1.12
C ILE A 56 3.74 10.04 0.09
N ASN A 57 3.61 9.71 -1.20
CA ASN A 57 3.54 10.66 -2.31
C ASN A 57 2.17 11.36 -2.45
N ARG A 58 1.65 11.98 -1.38
CA ARG A 58 0.27 12.50 -1.28
C ARG A 58 -0.21 13.44 -2.41
N LYS A 59 0.70 14.01 -3.21
CA LYS A 59 0.42 15.02 -4.24
C LYS A 59 0.07 14.45 -5.61
N ASN A 60 0.25 13.14 -5.85
CA ASN A 60 0.17 12.57 -7.21
C ASN A 60 -1.11 11.73 -7.46
N THR A 61 -2.20 12.03 -6.75
CA THR A 61 -3.46 11.27 -6.84
C THR A 61 -4.59 12.10 -7.43
N ILE A 62 -5.33 11.55 -8.39
CA ILE A 62 -6.52 12.15 -8.99
C ILE A 62 -7.76 11.38 -8.51
N SER A 63 -8.73 12.04 -7.88
CA SER A 63 -9.88 11.35 -7.26
C SER A 63 -10.84 10.66 -8.24
N THR A 64 -10.82 11.04 -9.52
CA THR A 64 -11.65 10.44 -10.58
C THR A 64 -10.98 9.25 -11.27
N THR A 65 -9.95 8.66 -10.66
CA THR A 65 -9.17 7.53 -11.18
C THR A 65 -9.14 6.41 -10.15
N HIS A 66 -8.87 5.17 -10.56
CA HIS A 66 -8.54 4.10 -9.63
C HIS A 66 -7.24 4.45 -8.89
N TRP A 67 -7.06 4.04 -7.64
CA TRP A 67 -5.78 4.24 -6.95
C TRP A 67 -5.07 2.91 -6.73
N ILE A 68 -3.80 2.86 -7.11
CA ILE A 68 -2.94 1.70 -6.90
C ILE A 68 -1.95 2.02 -5.77
N PHE A 69 -2.05 1.26 -4.69
CA PHE A 69 -1.23 1.38 -3.50
C PHE A 69 -0.02 0.46 -3.62
N ASN A 70 1.14 1.08 -3.85
CA ASN A 70 2.43 0.43 -3.89
C ASN A 70 3.14 0.63 -2.55
N ILE A 71 3.11 -0.40 -1.72
CA ILE A 71 3.55 -0.34 -0.33
C ILE A 71 4.84 -1.12 -0.15
N ASP A 72 5.84 -0.49 0.47
CA ASP A 72 7.07 -1.19 0.81
C ASP A 72 6.80 -2.25 1.88
N LYS A 73 7.09 -3.52 1.57
CA LYS A 73 6.84 -4.68 2.42
C LYS A 73 7.55 -4.65 3.78
N LYS A 74 8.55 -3.77 3.97
CA LYS A 74 9.23 -3.59 5.26
C LYS A 74 8.39 -2.77 6.25
N LEU A 75 7.36 -2.07 5.78
CA LEU A 75 6.49 -1.29 6.65
C LEU A 75 5.54 -2.21 7.41
N SER A 76 5.44 -2.00 8.72
CA SER A 76 4.48 -2.72 9.55
C SER A 76 3.05 -2.23 9.28
N LEU A 77 2.05 -3.10 9.45
CA LEU A 77 0.63 -2.72 9.36
C LEU A 77 0.31 -1.54 10.29
N LYS A 78 0.81 -1.57 11.54
CA LYS A 78 0.62 -0.48 12.51
C LYS A 78 1.06 0.89 11.95
N THR A 79 2.13 0.91 11.17
CA THR A 79 2.67 2.15 10.56
C THR A 79 1.80 2.65 9.40
N ILE A 80 1.27 1.74 8.58
CA ILE A 80 0.62 2.11 7.29
C ILE A 80 -0.90 2.22 7.36
N ILE A 81 -1.57 1.41 8.18
CA ILE A 81 -3.03 1.33 8.20
C ILE A 81 -3.70 2.69 8.46
N PRO A 82 -3.23 3.54 9.41
CA PRO A 82 -3.84 4.87 9.61
C PRO A 82 -3.81 5.74 8.35
N SER A 83 -2.73 5.64 7.55
CA SER A 83 -2.61 6.37 6.30
C SER A 83 -3.49 5.80 5.21
N ILE A 84 -3.62 4.47 5.12
CA ILE A 84 -4.52 3.80 4.16
C ILE A 84 -5.97 4.23 4.43
N ILE A 85 -6.43 4.17 5.68
CA ILE A 85 -7.79 4.63 6.06
C ILE A 85 -8.03 6.08 5.59
N THR A 86 -7.07 6.97 5.88
CA THR A 86 -7.17 8.38 5.49
C THR A 86 -7.23 8.57 3.97
N LEU A 87 -6.51 7.74 3.21
CA LEU A 87 -6.46 7.80 1.75
C LEU A 87 -7.73 7.22 1.11
N GLN A 88 -8.25 6.10 1.61
CA GLN A 88 -9.53 5.53 1.17
C GLN A 88 -10.67 6.54 1.40
N ASP A 89 -10.70 7.17 2.59
CA ASP A 89 -11.69 8.21 2.89
C ASP A 89 -11.56 9.40 1.94
N LYS A 90 -10.33 9.88 1.69
CA LYS A 90 -10.06 10.95 0.72
C LYS A 90 -10.51 10.58 -0.70
N HIS A 91 -10.32 9.33 -1.13
CA HIS A 91 -10.70 8.88 -2.47
C HIS A 91 -12.21 8.83 -2.62
N ALA A 92 -12.90 8.20 -1.67
CA ALA A 92 -14.35 8.07 -1.65
C ALA A 92 -15.08 9.41 -1.50
N ASN A 93 -14.58 10.29 -0.63
CA ASN A 93 -15.28 11.50 -0.19
C ASN A 93 -14.72 12.82 -0.78
N SER A 94 -13.89 12.73 -1.82
CA SER A 94 -13.43 13.90 -2.59
C SER A 94 -14.61 14.67 -3.21
N ILE A 95 -14.52 16.01 -3.28
CA ILE A 95 -15.50 16.85 -4.01
C ILE A 95 -15.59 16.44 -5.50
N HIS A 96 -14.52 15.88 -6.03
CA HIS A 96 -14.44 15.33 -7.37
C HIS A 96 -14.32 13.80 -7.34
N SER A 97 -14.89 13.12 -6.35
CA SER A 97 -14.97 11.65 -6.39
C SER A 97 -15.90 11.22 -7.53
N LYS A 98 -15.64 10.03 -8.07
CA LYS A 98 -16.43 9.43 -9.14
C LYS A 98 -16.82 8.01 -8.73
N GLU A 99 -18.10 7.68 -8.88
CA GLU A 99 -18.60 6.33 -8.65
C GLU A 99 -17.90 5.31 -9.56
N GLY A 100 -17.65 4.11 -9.03
CA GLY A 100 -16.99 3.01 -9.75
C GLY A 100 -15.47 3.14 -9.86
N MET A 101 -14.84 4.06 -9.12
CA MET A 101 -13.39 4.07 -8.94
C MET A 101 -13.03 3.25 -7.70
N HIS A 102 -11.99 2.42 -7.81
CA HIS A 102 -11.61 1.43 -6.80
C HIS A 102 -10.16 1.60 -6.36
N ASP A 103 -9.87 1.10 -5.16
CA ASP A 103 -8.54 1.04 -4.57
C ASP A 103 -7.95 -0.37 -4.71
N TYR A 104 -6.68 -0.45 -5.11
CA TYR A 104 -5.96 -1.71 -5.32
C TYR A 104 -4.62 -1.73 -4.60
N PHE A 105 -4.26 -2.87 -4.00
CA PHE A 105 -2.88 -3.14 -3.58
C PHE A 105 -2.10 -3.73 -4.74
N SER A 106 -0.83 -3.32 -4.89
CA SER A 106 0.08 -3.97 -5.83
C SER A 106 0.95 -5.04 -5.14
N TYR A 107 1.23 -6.11 -5.87
CA TYR A 107 2.13 -7.18 -5.42
C TYR A 107 2.77 -7.90 -6.61
N SER A 108 3.87 -8.60 -6.36
CA SER A 108 4.51 -9.48 -7.34
C SER A 108 3.86 -10.85 -7.31
N ASP A 109 3.12 -11.19 -8.36
CA ASP A 109 2.56 -12.52 -8.59
C ASP A 109 3.66 -13.48 -9.05
N THR A 110 3.93 -14.50 -8.25
CA THR A 110 5.01 -15.45 -8.53
C THR A 110 4.65 -16.50 -9.57
N ILE A 111 3.37 -16.72 -9.81
CA ILE A 111 2.83 -17.67 -10.79
C ILE A 111 2.94 -17.06 -12.19
N SER A 112 2.43 -15.84 -12.37
CA SER A 112 2.49 -15.15 -13.67
C SER A 112 3.81 -14.41 -13.90
N LYS A 113 4.61 -14.19 -12.84
CA LYS A 113 5.86 -13.40 -12.84
C LYS A 113 5.63 -11.95 -13.28
N LYS A 114 4.52 -11.37 -12.85
CA LYS A 114 4.11 -10.00 -13.19
C LYS A 114 3.78 -9.19 -11.93
N LEU A 115 3.76 -7.88 -12.11
CA LEU A 115 3.07 -7.00 -11.17
C LEU A 115 1.57 -7.28 -11.29
N SER A 116 0.90 -7.42 -10.16
CA SER A 116 -0.52 -7.75 -10.12
C SER A 116 -1.21 -6.97 -9.01
N PHE A 117 -2.52 -6.87 -9.13
CA PHE A 117 -3.34 -6.00 -8.31
C PHE A 117 -4.46 -6.77 -7.62
N LEU A 118 -4.73 -6.37 -6.38
CA LEU A 118 -5.82 -6.89 -5.55
C LEU A 118 -6.70 -5.73 -5.11
N GLU A 119 -7.98 -5.75 -5.48
CA GLU A 119 -8.95 -4.75 -5.05
C GLU A 119 -9.18 -4.83 -3.54
N PHE A 120 -9.28 -3.68 -2.87
CA PHE A 120 -9.54 -3.62 -1.43
C PHE A 120 -10.50 -2.49 -1.01
N GLY A 121 -11.24 -1.88 -1.95
CA GLY A 121 -12.15 -0.76 -1.64
C GLY A 121 -13.19 -1.06 -0.55
N GLU A 122 -13.60 -2.33 -0.43
CA GLU A 122 -14.57 -2.77 0.58
C GLU A 122 -13.93 -3.16 1.93
N VAL A 123 -12.59 -3.15 2.03
CA VAL A 123 -11.89 -3.53 3.26
C VAL A 123 -12.01 -2.39 4.28
N ILE A 124 -12.70 -2.67 5.38
CA ILE A 124 -12.85 -1.75 6.51
C ILE A 124 -11.80 -2.08 7.57
N PHE A 125 -10.86 -1.17 7.78
CA PHE A 125 -9.87 -1.29 8.86
C PHE A 125 -10.43 -0.71 10.16
N LYS A 126 -10.46 -1.54 11.21
CA LYS A 126 -10.77 -1.12 12.58
C LYS A 126 -9.50 -1.18 13.41
N THR A 127 -9.18 -0.08 14.08
CA THR A 127 -8.00 0.06 14.95
C THR A 127 -8.38 0.19 16.43
N ASP A 128 -9.66 0.01 16.75
CA ASP A 128 -10.12 -0.08 18.13
C ASP A 128 -9.56 -1.34 18.81
N SER A 129 -9.54 -1.36 20.14
CA SER A 129 -9.01 -2.48 20.92
C SER A 129 -9.97 -3.67 21.00
N ILE A 130 -11.05 -3.70 20.23
CA ILE A 130 -12.01 -4.81 20.26
C ILE A 130 -11.42 -5.95 19.44
N LEU A 131 -11.21 -7.11 20.09
CA LEU A 131 -10.82 -8.31 19.36
C LEU A 131 -11.86 -8.60 18.28
N SER A 132 -11.41 -8.88 17.06
CA SER A 132 -12.28 -9.16 15.90
C SER A 132 -13.35 -10.23 16.20
N LYS A 133 -13.04 -11.22 17.04
CA LYS A 133 -14.00 -12.18 17.60
C LYS A 133 -15.22 -11.53 18.25
N TYR A 134 -15.02 -10.53 19.11
CA TYR A 134 -16.12 -9.84 19.77
C TYR A 134 -16.93 -9.02 18.76
N TYR A 135 -16.26 -8.36 17.83
CA TYR A 135 -16.91 -7.60 16.76
C TYR A 135 -17.80 -8.50 15.87
N ILE A 136 -17.28 -9.66 15.45
CA ILE A 136 -18.06 -10.64 14.68
C ILE A 136 -19.24 -11.16 15.49
N LYS A 137 -19.05 -11.44 16.78
CA LYS A 137 -20.12 -11.92 17.67
C LYS A 137 -21.25 -10.90 17.81
N THR A 138 -20.95 -9.62 17.99
CA THR A 138 -21.96 -8.57 18.15
C THR A 138 -22.64 -8.18 16.84
N ASN A 139 -21.99 -8.43 15.69
CA ASN A 139 -22.52 -8.15 14.35
C ASN A 139 -22.85 -9.43 13.58
N SER A 140 -23.15 -10.53 14.28
CA SER A 140 -23.20 -11.88 13.70
C SER A 140 -24.12 -11.98 12.49
N ALA A 141 -25.27 -11.29 12.49
CA ALA A 141 -26.22 -11.25 11.37
C ALA A 141 -25.57 -10.87 10.03
N ASN A 142 -24.58 -9.98 10.03
CA ASN A 142 -23.88 -9.55 8.82
C ASN A 142 -22.84 -10.56 8.34
N TYR A 143 -22.40 -11.49 9.21
CA TYR A 143 -21.24 -12.35 9.00
C TYR A 143 -21.58 -13.86 8.98
N LEU A 144 -22.84 -14.24 9.19
CA LEU A 144 -23.29 -15.64 9.23
C LEU A 144 -22.96 -16.44 7.97
N ASN A 145 -22.95 -15.77 6.81
CA ASN A 145 -22.78 -16.44 5.50
C ASN A 145 -21.32 -16.43 5.00
N PHE A 146 -20.38 -15.95 5.80
CA PHE A 146 -18.95 -15.87 5.42
C PHE A 146 -18.09 -16.81 6.25
N TYR A 147 -17.03 -17.33 5.63
CA TYR A 147 -15.94 -17.98 6.36
C TYR A 147 -15.08 -16.91 7.03
N ASN A 148 -15.45 -16.57 8.26
CA ASN A 148 -14.75 -15.56 9.02
C ASN A 148 -13.36 -16.05 9.45
N ILE A 149 -12.35 -15.20 9.24
CA ILE A 149 -10.98 -15.42 9.70
C ILE A 149 -10.63 -14.30 10.69
N ASN A 150 -10.34 -14.68 11.93
CA ASN A 150 -9.76 -13.79 12.94
C ASN A 150 -8.24 -13.95 12.90
N LEU A 151 -7.53 -12.86 12.60
CA LEU A 151 -6.09 -12.77 12.74
C LEU A 151 -5.73 -11.93 13.97
N THR A 152 -4.99 -12.51 14.91
CA THR A 152 -4.43 -11.79 16.05
C THR A 152 -2.91 -11.82 15.99
N PHE A 153 -2.28 -10.65 15.99
CA PHE A 153 -0.82 -10.50 15.98
C PHE A 153 -0.32 -10.11 17.37
N ASN A 154 0.43 -10.99 18.01
CA ASN A 154 1.19 -10.69 19.22
C ASN A 154 2.68 -10.60 18.88
N PRO A 155 3.53 -10.02 19.76
CA PRO A 155 4.96 -9.88 19.48
C PRO A 155 5.68 -11.16 19.05
N ASN A 156 5.21 -12.33 19.53
CA ASN A 156 5.88 -13.61 19.33
C ASN A 156 5.04 -14.66 18.59
N ASN A 157 3.78 -14.36 18.24
CA ASN A 157 2.92 -15.35 17.58
C ASN A 157 1.77 -14.70 16.81
N VAL A 158 1.28 -15.43 15.82
CA VAL A 158 0.07 -15.11 15.06
C VAL A 158 -0.96 -16.18 15.37
N TRP A 159 -2.19 -15.75 15.62
CA TRP A 159 -3.33 -16.64 15.85
C TRP A 159 -4.31 -16.49 14.71
N ILE A 160 -4.79 -17.62 14.19
CA ILE A 160 -5.86 -17.70 13.20
C ILE A 160 -7.05 -18.40 13.85
N ASN A 161 -8.19 -17.73 13.96
CA ASN A 161 -9.41 -18.30 14.56
C ASN A 161 -9.18 -18.89 15.97
N ASP A 162 -8.44 -18.16 16.81
CA ASP A 162 -8.03 -18.58 18.15
C ASP A 162 -7.10 -19.82 18.20
N ALA A 163 -6.64 -20.33 17.05
CA ALA A 163 -5.57 -21.31 16.97
C ALA A 163 -4.23 -20.60 16.78
N LYS A 164 -3.27 -20.90 17.66
CA LYS A 164 -1.89 -20.41 17.54
C LYS A 164 -1.25 -21.05 16.31
N MET A 165 -0.70 -20.26 15.42
CA MET A 165 0.18 -20.77 14.37
C MET A 165 1.56 -21.04 14.97
N GLU A 166 2.03 -22.27 14.82
CA GLU A 166 3.39 -22.70 15.18
C GLU A 166 4.41 -22.30 14.10
#